data_AF-A0A7L3SAI2-F1
#
_entry.id   AF-A0A7L3SAI2-F1
#
_cell.length_a   1.000
_cell.length_b   1.000
_cell.length_c   1.000
_cell.angle_alpha   90.00
_cell.angle_beta   90.00
_cell.angle_gamma   90.00
#
_symmetry.space_group_name_H-M   'P 1'
#
loop_
_entity.id
_entity.type
_entity.pdbx_description
1 polymer ?
#
loop_
_entity_poly.entity_id
_entity_poly.type
_entity_poly.pdbx_seq_one_letter_code
_entity_poly.pdbx_strand_id
1 'polypeptide(L)'
;AVSPYTEQGWMCCPNGWKRFQKSCYYLSTDTMFWVESVQNCTGMGSHLVVINSAAEQAFLTTKLQQIAKGDNYYIGLYAQEVGKWQWVDQTPLN
;
A
#
# COMPACT_ATOMS: atom_id res chain seq x y z
N ALA A 1 -28.26 18.87 20.64
CA ALA A 1 -27.98 17.44 20.40
C ALA A 1 -26.65 17.34 19.67
N VAL A 2 -25.63 16.85 20.35
CA VAL A 2 -24.30 16.63 19.77
C VAL A 2 -24.30 15.29 19.02
N SER A 3 -23.83 15.31 17.77
CA SER A 3 -23.74 14.14 16.90
C SER A 3 -22.76 13.11 17.48
N PRO A 4 -23.09 11.80 17.47
CA PRO A 4 -22.27 10.75 18.08
C PRO A 4 -21.07 10.40 17.18
N TYR A 5 -20.11 11.31 17.07
CA TYR A 5 -18.73 11.00 16.66
C TYR A 5 -17.87 10.72 17.90
N THR A 6 -18.38 9.93 18.85
CA THR A 6 -17.64 9.51 20.03
C THR A 6 -16.79 8.27 19.71
N GLU A 7 -15.52 8.53 19.34
CA GLU A 7 -14.32 7.83 19.79
C GLU A 7 -14.41 6.33 20.14
N GLN A 8 -14.88 5.50 19.21
CA GLN A 8 -14.66 4.06 19.26
C GLN A 8 -14.67 3.44 17.84
N GLY A 9 -13.81 3.93 16.97
CA GLY A 9 -13.67 3.39 15.62
C GLY A 9 -12.76 2.17 15.61
N TRP A 10 -13.33 0.97 15.54
CA TRP A 10 -12.60 -0.25 15.18
C TRP A 10 -11.68 0.07 14.00
N MET A 11 -10.36 -0.18 14.11
CA MET A 11 -9.38 -0.03 13.02
C MET A 11 -9.68 -1.05 11.90
N CYS A 12 -10.80 -0.87 11.21
CA CYS A 12 -11.23 -1.67 10.08
C CYS A 12 -10.69 -1.04 8.81
N CYS A 13 -10.13 -1.88 7.95
CA CYS A 13 -9.76 -1.43 6.62
C CYS A 13 -11.02 -1.22 5.77
N PRO A 14 -10.97 -0.32 4.77
CA PRO A 14 -12.07 -0.16 3.82
C PRO A 14 -12.43 -1.50 3.16
N ASN A 15 -13.67 -1.63 2.68
CA ASN A 15 -14.12 -2.85 2.02
C ASN A 15 -13.19 -3.22 0.86
N GLY A 16 -12.80 -4.50 0.78
CA GLY A 16 -11.87 -5.02 -0.23
C GLY A 16 -10.39 -4.92 0.16
N TRP A 17 -10.02 -4.08 1.13
CA TRP A 17 -8.64 -3.94 1.60
C TRP A 17 -8.27 -5.04 2.59
N LYS A 18 -7.01 -5.44 2.60
CA LYS A 18 -6.48 -6.45 3.52
C LYS A 18 -5.78 -5.74 4.67
N ARG A 19 -6.07 -6.14 5.90
CA ARG A 19 -5.37 -5.63 7.08
C ARG A 19 -4.12 -6.44 7.36
N PHE A 20 -3.02 -5.76 7.63
CA PHE A 20 -1.85 -6.35 8.28
C PHE A 20 -1.28 -5.34 9.27
N GLN A 21 -1.21 -5.76 10.54
CA GLN A 21 -0.83 -4.90 11.66
C GLN A 21 -1.67 -3.61 11.73
N LYS A 22 -1.02 -2.45 11.59
CA LYS A 22 -1.62 -1.10 11.68
C LYS A 22 -1.97 -0.51 10.30
N SER A 23 -1.76 -1.26 9.22
CA SER A 23 -1.91 -0.77 7.85
C SER A 23 -2.97 -1.57 7.08
N CYS A 24 -3.50 -0.91 6.05
CA CYS A 24 -4.47 -1.46 5.12
C CYS A 24 -3.87 -1.49 3.71
N TYR A 25 -4.05 -2.60 3.01
CA TYR A 25 -3.43 -2.86 1.71
C TYR A 25 -4.51 -3.13 0.67
N TYR A 26 -4.47 -2.36 -0.42
CA TYR A 26 -5.27 -2.60 -1.61
C TYR A 26 -4.40 -3.27 -2.66
N LEU A 27 -4.86 -4.41 -3.17
CA LEU A 27 -4.16 -5.16 -4.21
C LEU A 27 -4.90 -4.93 -5.52
N SER A 28 -4.44 -3.96 -6.29
CA SER A 28 -5.05 -3.60 -7.58
C SER A 28 -4.91 -4.73 -8.59
N THR A 29 -5.95 -4.95 -9.39
CA THR A 29 -5.91 -5.85 -10.56
C THR A 29 -5.70 -5.10 -11.87
N ASP A 30 -5.66 -3.77 -11.82
CA ASP A 30 -5.52 -2.92 -12.99
C ASP A 30 -4.06 -2.86 -13.45
N THR A 31 -3.85 -2.90 -14.77
CA THR A 31 -2.53 -2.71 -15.36
C THR A 31 -2.34 -1.23 -15.70
N MET A 32 -1.41 -0.59 -15.01
CA MET A 32 -1.10 0.85 -15.15
C MET A 32 0.41 1.05 -15.12
N PHE A 33 0.93 2.15 -15.66
CA PHE A 33 2.33 2.53 -15.42
C PHE A 33 2.54 2.95 -13.96
N TRP A 34 3.80 2.96 -13.51
CA TRP A 34 4.12 3.31 -12.12
C TRP A 34 3.56 4.69 -11.72
N VAL A 35 3.70 5.70 -12.57
CA VAL A 35 3.21 7.08 -12.31
C VAL A 35 1.69 7.12 -12.15
N GLU A 36 0.96 6.40 -13.01
CA GLU A 36 -0.50 6.29 -12.92
C GLU A 36 -0.93 5.53 -11.66
N SER A 37 -0.18 4.50 -11.28
CA SER A 37 -0.42 3.73 -10.06
C SER A 37 -0.25 4.59 -8.80
N VAL A 38 0.77 5.47 -8.77
CA VAL A 38 0.93 6.46 -7.69
C VAL A 38 -0.28 7.38 -7.61
N GLN A 39 -0.70 7.97 -8.73
CA GLN A 39 -1.85 8.88 -8.77
C GLN A 39 -3.15 8.19 -8.32
N ASN A 40 -3.35 6.94 -8.73
CA ASN A 40 -4.51 6.14 -8.33
C ASN A 40 -4.53 5.91 -6.81
N CYS A 41 -3.41 5.45 -6.23
CA CYS A 41 -3.31 5.28 -4.78
C CYS A 41 -3.53 6.60 -4.03
N THR A 42 -2.93 7.70 -4.48
CA THR A 42 -3.16 9.03 -3.87
C THR A 42 -4.63 9.44 -3.96
N GLY A 43 -5.30 9.19 -5.09
CA GLY A 43 -6.73 9.43 -5.25
C GLY A 43 -7.62 8.62 -4.30
N MET A 44 -7.16 7.44 -3.86
CA MET A 44 -7.82 6.62 -2.83
C MET A 44 -7.50 7.06 -1.40
N GLY A 45 -6.73 8.13 -1.19
CA GLY A 45 -6.25 8.54 0.13
C GLY A 45 -5.16 7.63 0.70
N SER A 46 -4.39 6.97 -0.17
CA SER A 46 -3.27 6.10 0.20
C SER A 46 -2.01 6.40 -0.63
N HIS A 47 -1.03 5.52 -0.57
CA HIS A 47 0.17 5.55 -1.40
C HIS A 47 0.50 4.14 -1.89
N LEU A 48 1.34 4.03 -2.92
CA LEU A 48 1.92 2.74 -3.28
C LEU A 48 2.68 2.17 -2.07
N VAL A 49 2.65 0.85 -1.93
CA VAL A 49 3.10 0.19 -0.70
C VAL A 49 4.56 0.51 -0.37
N VAL A 50 4.81 0.83 0.90
CA VAL A 50 6.13 1.08 1.48
C VAL A 50 6.41 -0.06 2.44
N ILE A 51 7.45 -0.83 2.16
CA ILE A 51 7.70 -2.09 2.86
C ILE A 51 8.77 -1.86 3.92
N ASN A 52 8.35 -1.89 5.18
CA ASN A 52 9.19 -1.55 6.33
C ASN A 52 9.66 -2.77 7.12
N SER A 53 9.18 -3.97 6.79
CA SER A 53 9.57 -5.19 7.49
C SER A 53 9.53 -6.44 6.61
N ALA A 54 10.36 -7.43 6.94
CA ALA A 54 10.30 -8.75 6.30
C ALA A 54 8.93 -9.43 6.51
N ALA A 55 8.27 -9.19 7.63
CA ALA A 55 6.94 -9.74 7.92
C ALA A 55 5.87 -9.15 6.98
N GLU A 56 5.94 -7.85 6.70
CA GLU A 56 5.09 -7.17 5.72
C GLU A 56 5.34 -7.69 4.30
N GLN A 57 6.60 -7.83 3.89
CA GLN A 57 6.97 -8.42 2.61
C GLN A 57 6.40 -9.84 2.46
N ALA A 58 6.52 -10.67 3.50
CA ALA A 58 6.01 -12.05 3.50
C ALA A 58 4.47 -12.10 3.40
N PHE A 59 3.79 -11.21 4.12
CA PHE A 59 2.33 -11.06 4.03
C PHE A 59 1.89 -10.70 2.62
N LEU A 60 2.50 -9.69 2.00
CA LEU A 60 2.16 -9.25 0.64
C LEU A 60 2.42 -10.35 -0.38
N THR A 61 3.59 -11.00 -0.31
CA THR A 61 3.96 -12.11 -1.20
C THR A 61 2.91 -13.22 -1.14
N THR A 62 2.50 -13.61 0.07
CA THR A 62 1.49 -14.65 0.27
C THR A 62 0.13 -14.26 -0.31
N LYS A 63 -0.29 -12.99 -0.14
CA LYS A 63 -1.56 -12.51 -0.68
C LYS A 63 -1.56 -12.40 -2.20
N LEU A 64 -0.46 -11.94 -2.79
CA LEU A 64 -0.31 -11.85 -4.24
C LEU A 64 -0.32 -13.23 -4.90
N GLN A 65 0.35 -14.23 -4.30
CA GLN A 65 0.31 -15.62 -4.79
C GLN A 65 -1.11 -16.24 -4.82
N GLN A 66 -2.04 -15.74 -4.02
CA GLN A 66 -3.43 -16.19 -4.00
C GLN A 66 -4.28 -15.54 -5.10
N ILE A 67 -3.90 -14.36 -5.56
CA ILE A 67 -4.70 -13.52 -6.46
C ILE A 67 -4.17 -13.57 -7.90
N ALA A 68 -2.84 -13.48 -8.05
CA ALA A 68 -2.17 -13.30 -9.33
C ALA A 68 -0.83 -14.05 -9.33
N LYS A 69 -0.88 -15.34 -9.72
CA LYS A 69 0.31 -16.18 -9.77
C LYS A 69 1.20 -15.78 -10.95
N GLY A 70 2.31 -15.11 -10.64
CA GLY A 70 3.36 -14.79 -11.61
C GLY A 70 3.36 -13.36 -12.12
N ASP A 71 2.44 -12.51 -11.64
CA ASP A 71 2.39 -11.11 -12.04
C ASP A 71 3.30 -10.23 -11.18
N ASN A 72 3.84 -9.18 -11.81
CA ASN A 72 4.64 -8.16 -11.14
C ASN A 72 3.75 -7.00 -10.68
N TYR A 73 4.05 -6.48 -9.49
CA TYR A 73 3.31 -5.38 -8.88
C TYR A 73 4.24 -4.19 -8.64
N TYR A 74 3.74 -2.99 -8.91
CA TYR A 74 4.45 -1.76 -8.54
C TYR A 74 4.40 -1.54 -7.04
N ILE A 75 5.53 -1.09 -6.48
CA ILE A 75 5.67 -0.66 -5.09
C ILE A 75 6.10 0.80 -5.04
N GLY A 76 6.06 1.38 -3.84
CA GLY A 76 6.37 2.78 -3.60
C GLY A 76 7.86 3.15 -3.65
N LEU A 77 8.75 2.23 -4.04
CA LEU A 77 10.18 2.49 -4.12
C LEU A 77 10.51 3.09 -5.49
N TYR A 78 11.14 4.25 -5.53
CA TYR A 78 11.52 4.92 -6.77
C TYR A 78 12.87 5.63 -6.65
N ALA A 79 13.51 5.89 -7.79
CA ALA A 79 14.77 6.61 -7.86
C ALA A 79 14.61 7.79 -8.81
N GLN A 80 14.82 9.01 -8.30
CA GLN A 80 14.85 10.22 -9.14
C GLN A 80 16.18 10.33 -9.89
N GLU A 81 17.26 9.85 -9.27
CA GLU A 81 18.58 9.68 -9.87
C GLU A 81 19.04 8.24 -9.63
N VAL A 82 19.77 7.66 -10.57
CA VAL A 82 20.28 6.29 -10.46
C VAL A 82 21.07 6.12 -9.15
N GLY A 83 20.66 5.13 -8.35
CA GLY A 83 21.29 4.83 -7.05
C GLY A 83 20.73 5.63 -5.86
N LYS A 84 19.88 6.63 -6.08
CA LYS A 84 19.20 7.40 -5.01
C LYS A 84 17.75 6.99 -4.87
N TRP A 85 17.54 5.86 -4.19
CA TRP A 85 16.22 5.30 -3.92
C TRP A 85 15.53 5.99 -2.75
N GLN A 86 14.23 6.20 -2.88
CA GLN A 86 13.36 6.80 -1.88
C GLN A 86 11.95 6.20 -1.95
N TRP A 87 11.27 6.19 -0.81
CA TRP A 87 9.88 5.78 -0.71
C TRP A 87 8.93 6.94 -1.00
N VAL A 88 7.76 6.64 -1.58
CA VAL A 88 6.71 7.63 -1.88
C VAL A 88 6.16 8.35 -0.65
N ASP A 89 6.32 7.78 0.55
CA ASP A 89 5.90 8.39 1.83
C ASP A 89 7.04 9.15 2.55
N GLN A 90 8.19 9.31 1.88
CA GLN A 90 9.39 9.98 2.40
C GLN A 90 10.09 9.24 3.56
N THR A 91 9.71 7.99 3.85
CA THR A 91 10.45 7.19 4.82
C THR A 91 11.85 6.84 4.29
N PRO A 92 12.85 6.74 5.18
CA PRO A 92 14.18 6.26 4.80
C PRO A 92 14.14 4.84 4.25
N LEU A 93 15.03 4.55 3.30
CA LEU A 93 15.26 3.17 2.88
C LEU A 93 16.00 2.44 4.01
N ASN A 94 15.44 1.31 4.46
CA ASN A 94 16.01 0.46 5.51
C ASN A 94 17.10 -0.48 4.98
#